data_AF-A0A1E5PIA6-F1
#
_entry.id   AF-A0A1E5PIA6-F1
#
_cell.length_a   1.000
_cell.length_b   1.000
_cell.length_c   1.000
_cell.angle_alpha   90.00
_cell.angle_beta   90.00
_cell.angle_gamma   90.00
#
_symmetry.space_group_name_H-M   'P 1'
#
loop_
_entity.id
_entity.type
_entity.pdbx_description
1 polymer ?
#
loop_
_entity_poly.entity_id
_entity_poly.type
_entity_poly.pdbx_seq_one_letter_code
_entity_poly.pdbx_strand_id
1 'polypeptide(L)'
;MAGAGAVGVAAAAVLLPQAYAGQDGAASDASAPRRMSAASAAELLQQLGGQLGESYGGAYYDAGKQQLVVNVVGDNNEIEVQVKKAGAVPRSVDNSASELSAAKSTLSRKATVVGTSWAIDPRNNQVLVTADRTVTGERWDRLEAAVKNLGPGMARIQKSEGEFKTFLEGGDAIFGGGARCSLGFNVTTNDGSPGFLTAGHCGVAAEQWSEAAGGAPVGTVQEAVFPGAGDFALVTYDDPATEAPSEVDTGDGQTVAIARAADAAVGQDVIRMGSTTGLSDGQVTGLDATVNYPEGTVTGLIQTNVCAEPGDSGGALFTADGSAIGLTSGGSGNCTAGGETFFQPVTTALEAVGARIGDGAGGGAGDDNGAGGAQENGGAGDNAGAGADAGADAGAGADDNGGVADNGGAEANAGADAGADGGADAGVPGDDGANDGGAGGPDEAGGGEAQGDAAGDGDGGLHN
;
A
#
# COMPACT_ATOMS: atom_id res chain seq x y z
N MET A 1 84.05 21.86 12.33
CA MET A 1 82.84 22.70 12.13
C MET A 1 82.19 22.15 10.86
N ALA A 2 81.10 21.37 10.97
CA ALA A 2 79.71 21.85 11.05
C ALA A 2 79.32 22.64 9.79
N GLY A 3 78.35 22.24 8.95
CA GLY A 3 77.46 21.06 8.87
C GLY A 3 76.83 21.03 7.46
N ALA A 4 75.79 20.27 7.11
CA ALA A 4 75.05 19.20 7.79
C ALA A 4 74.52 18.21 6.71
N GLY A 5 74.22 16.96 7.08
CA GLY A 5 73.72 15.95 6.13
C GLY A 5 72.19 15.88 6.09
N ALA A 6 71.61 15.86 4.90
CA ALA A 6 70.18 15.59 4.69
C ALA A 6 69.95 14.10 4.39
N VAL A 7 68.99 13.48 5.09
CA VAL A 7 68.60 12.07 4.86
C VAL A 7 67.40 12.05 3.92
N GLY A 8 67.60 11.58 2.69
CA GLY A 8 66.51 11.29 1.76
C GLY A 8 66.03 9.85 1.93
N VAL A 9 64.77 9.65 2.33
CA VAL A 9 64.15 8.33 2.38
C VAL A 9 63.57 8.01 0.99
N ALA A 10 64.09 6.96 0.35
CA ALA A 10 63.53 6.45 -0.90
C ALA A 10 62.43 5.41 -0.60
N ALA A 11 61.17 5.76 -0.88
CA ALA A 11 60.07 4.80 -0.86
C ALA A 11 59.98 4.10 -2.24
N ALA A 12 60.09 2.77 -2.26
CA ALA A 12 59.91 1.99 -3.48
C ALA A 12 58.41 1.80 -3.78
N ALA A 13 57.96 2.24 -4.95
CA ALA A 13 56.59 1.99 -5.40
C ALA A 13 56.44 0.54 -5.87
N VAL A 14 55.50 -0.19 -5.28
CA VAL A 14 55.09 -1.52 -5.76
C VAL A 14 54.06 -1.33 -6.86
N LEU A 15 54.40 -1.77 -8.08
CA LEU A 15 53.48 -1.78 -9.21
C LEU A 15 52.66 -3.08 -9.21
N LEU A 16 51.32 -2.94 -9.15
CA LEU A 16 50.39 -4.02 -9.51
C LEU A 16 49.95 -3.84 -10.97
N PRO A 17 49.82 -4.93 -11.75
CA PRO A 17 49.52 -4.84 -13.18
C PRO A 17 48.03 -4.57 -13.44
N GLN A 18 47.66 -3.30 -13.60
CA GLN A 18 46.40 -2.93 -14.26
C GLN A 18 46.61 -2.92 -15.79
N ALA A 19 45.84 -3.75 -16.51
CA ALA A 19 46.07 -4.04 -17.92
C ALA A 19 44.84 -3.78 -18.79
N TYR A 20 44.32 -2.55 -18.76
CA TYR A 20 43.38 -2.03 -19.75
C TYR A 20 43.86 -0.66 -20.26
N ALA A 21 44.64 -0.67 -21.34
CA ALA A 21 45.04 0.53 -22.06
C ALA A 21 44.04 0.79 -23.20
N GLY A 22 43.30 1.90 -23.12
CA GLY A 22 42.09 2.15 -23.94
C GLY A 22 41.92 3.57 -24.49
N GLN A 23 43.03 4.31 -24.63
CA GLN A 23 43.14 5.66 -25.22
C GLN A 23 42.47 6.83 -24.46
N ASP A 24 43.07 8.00 -24.63
CA ASP A 24 42.77 9.24 -23.92
C ASP A 24 41.65 10.07 -24.58
N GLY A 25 40.97 10.90 -23.78
CA GLY A 25 40.54 12.22 -24.25
C GLY A 25 39.08 12.40 -24.73
N ALA A 26 38.09 11.88 -24.01
CA ALA A 26 36.70 12.34 -24.15
C ALA A 26 36.01 12.51 -22.78
N ALA A 27 35.59 13.74 -22.46
CA ALA A 27 34.81 14.05 -21.26
C ALA A 27 33.30 14.04 -21.55
N SER A 28 32.81 12.96 -22.17
CA SER A 28 31.39 12.70 -22.35
C SER A 28 31.13 11.27 -22.84
N ASP A 29 30.51 10.45 -22.01
CA ASP A 29 29.48 9.53 -22.47
C ASP A 29 28.53 9.25 -21.31
N ALA A 30 27.30 9.77 -21.41
CA ALA A 30 26.25 9.43 -20.46
C ALA A 30 25.79 8.01 -20.79
N SER A 31 26.06 7.05 -19.88
CA SER A 31 25.68 5.65 -20.07
C SER A 31 24.21 5.56 -20.49
N ALA A 32 23.95 4.86 -21.59
CA ALA A 32 22.59 4.63 -22.08
C ALA A 32 21.73 4.00 -20.96
N PRO A 33 20.45 4.38 -20.81
CA PRO A 33 19.62 3.90 -19.71
C PRO A 33 19.48 2.37 -19.75
N ARG A 34 19.75 1.74 -18.61
CA ARG A 34 19.85 0.29 -18.46
C ARG A 34 18.46 -0.33 -18.57
N ARG A 35 18.35 -1.45 -19.29
CA ARG A 35 17.16 -2.31 -19.22
C ARG A 35 17.21 -3.16 -17.96
N MET A 36 16.08 -3.29 -17.27
CA MET A 36 15.90 -3.99 -15.99
C MET A 36 14.48 -4.54 -15.86
N SER A 37 14.22 -5.43 -14.91
CA SER A 37 12.85 -5.84 -14.55
C SER A 37 12.14 -4.76 -13.72
N ALA A 38 10.82 -4.87 -13.54
CA ALA A 38 10.08 -3.98 -12.65
C ALA A 38 10.53 -4.11 -11.19
N ALA A 39 10.80 -5.34 -10.72
CA ALA A 39 11.34 -5.57 -9.39
C ALA A 39 12.70 -4.90 -9.19
N SER A 40 13.65 -5.06 -10.13
CA SER A 40 14.94 -4.37 -10.04
C SER A 40 14.88 -2.86 -10.30
N ALA A 41 13.79 -2.37 -10.89
CA ALA A 41 13.47 -0.95 -10.91
C ALA A 41 13.00 -0.44 -9.54
N ALA A 42 12.23 -1.23 -8.78
CA ALA A 42 11.85 -0.92 -7.39
C ALA A 42 13.05 -1.01 -6.44
N GLU A 43 13.86 -2.08 -6.53
CA GLU A 43 15.10 -2.27 -5.76
C GLU A 43 16.08 -1.08 -5.99
N LEU A 44 16.23 -0.62 -7.24
CA LEU A 44 17.03 0.56 -7.59
C LEU A 44 16.41 1.87 -7.10
N LEU A 45 15.07 1.98 -7.09
CA LEU A 45 14.37 3.16 -6.62
C LEU A 45 14.50 3.34 -5.10
N GLN A 46 14.46 2.27 -4.32
CA GLN A 46 14.74 2.32 -2.88
C GLN A 46 16.16 2.87 -2.61
N GLN A 47 17.16 2.40 -3.37
CA GLN A 47 18.55 2.86 -3.27
C GLN A 47 18.73 4.34 -3.67
N LEU A 48 17.96 4.81 -4.67
CA LEU A 48 18.01 6.19 -5.15
C LEU A 48 17.22 7.18 -4.29
N GLY A 49 16.05 6.81 -3.79
CA GLY A 49 15.12 7.75 -3.14
C GLY A 49 15.74 8.52 -1.98
N GLY A 50 16.50 7.84 -1.12
CA GLY A 50 17.23 8.46 -0.01
C GLY A 50 18.40 9.38 -0.41
N GLN A 51 18.83 9.37 -1.68
CA GLN A 51 19.90 10.22 -2.21
C GLN A 51 19.37 11.46 -2.92
N LEU A 52 18.15 11.39 -3.49
CA LEU A 52 17.56 12.44 -4.32
C LEU A 52 16.88 13.57 -3.51
N GLY A 53 16.42 13.27 -2.29
CA GLY A 53 15.81 14.25 -1.38
C GLY A 53 14.63 15.01 -2.00
N GLU A 54 14.51 16.31 -1.69
CA GLU A 54 13.44 17.18 -2.22
C GLU A 54 13.45 17.33 -3.76
N SER A 55 14.52 16.94 -4.45
CA SER A 55 14.56 16.91 -5.92
C SER A 55 13.84 15.69 -6.52
N TYR A 56 13.35 14.75 -5.71
CA TYR A 56 12.61 13.57 -6.16
C TYR A 56 11.13 13.89 -6.45
N GLY A 57 10.68 13.69 -7.69
CA GLY A 57 9.29 13.91 -8.14
C GLY A 57 8.43 12.65 -8.31
N GLY A 58 8.83 11.54 -7.68
CA GLY A 58 8.28 10.20 -7.95
C GLY A 58 9.03 9.45 -9.07
N ALA A 59 8.63 8.22 -9.35
CA ALA A 59 9.21 7.40 -10.42
C ALA A 59 8.20 6.38 -10.98
N TYR A 60 8.46 5.86 -12.17
CA TYR A 60 7.67 4.80 -12.80
C TYR A 60 8.53 3.90 -13.70
N TYR A 61 8.08 2.67 -13.90
CA TYR A 61 8.63 1.74 -14.86
C TYR A 61 7.98 1.94 -16.24
N ASP A 62 8.80 2.04 -17.27
CA ASP A 62 8.39 2.01 -18.67
C ASP A 62 8.58 0.58 -19.19
N ALA A 63 7.54 -0.25 -19.05
CA ALA A 63 7.58 -1.67 -19.45
C ALA A 63 7.95 -1.86 -20.92
N GLY A 64 7.46 -1.00 -21.81
CA GLY A 64 7.77 -1.03 -23.24
C GLY A 64 9.25 -0.75 -23.57
N LYS A 65 9.97 -0.03 -22.70
CA LYS A 65 11.43 0.15 -22.79
C LYS A 65 12.23 -0.70 -21.81
N GLN A 66 11.58 -1.37 -20.86
CA GLN A 66 12.16 -2.04 -19.70
C GLN A 66 13.03 -1.10 -18.83
N GLN A 67 12.62 0.15 -18.62
CA GLN A 67 13.44 1.20 -18.00
C GLN A 67 12.76 1.87 -16.80
N LEU A 68 13.52 2.12 -15.73
CA LEU A 68 13.11 3.03 -14.66
C LEU A 68 13.19 4.48 -15.14
N VAL A 69 12.09 5.22 -15.03
CA VAL A 69 12.03 6.68 -15.19
C VAL A 69 11.88 7.31 -13.81
N VAL A 70 12.78 8.22 -13.47
CA VAL A 70 12.76 8.97 -12.20
C VAL A 70 12.44 10.43 -12.53
N ASN A 71 11.40 10.96 -11.91
CA ASN A 71 11.08 12.38 -12.02
C ASN A 71 12.03 13.19 -11.13
N VAL A 72 12.55 14.29 -11.66
CA VAL A 72 13.44 15.23 -10.99
C VAL A 72 12.77 16.61 -11.00
N VAL A 73 12.72 17.28 -9.86
CA VAL A 73 12.07 18.60 -9.75
C VAL A 73 12.93 19.67 -10.41
N GLY A 74 12.40 20.28 -11.47
CA GLY A 74 13.07 21.28 -12.30
C GLY A 74 14.36 20.79 -12.98
N ASP A 75 15.09 21.73 -13.58
CA ASP A 75 16.26 21.45 -14.43
C ASP A 75 17.55 21.21 -13.61
N ASN A 76 17.47 20.35 -12.59
CA ASN A 76 18.59 20.01 -11.72
C ASN A 76 19.58 19.04 -12.40
N ASN A 77 20.45 19.60 -13.23
CA ASN A 77 21.47 18.88 -14.01
C ASN A 77 22.34 17.93 -13.18
N GLU A 78 22.68 18.25 -11.93
CA GLU A 78 23.51 17.37 -11.09
C GLU A 78 22.74 16.11 -10.66
N ILE A 79 21.47 16.26 -10.28
CA ILE A 79 20.58 15.15 -9.94
C ILE A 79 20.25 14.32 -11.19
N GLU A 80 20.00 14.95 -12.34
CA GLU A 80 19.83 14.22 -13.60
C GLU A 80 21.06 13.35 -13.93
N VAL A 81 22.28 13.86 -13.72
CA VAL A 81 23.52 13.10 -13.95
C VAL A 81 23.65 11.93 -12.98
N GLN A 82 23.21 12.08 -11.73
CA GLN A 82 23.15 10.96 -10.77
C GLN A 82 22.17 9.87 -11.21
N VAL A 83 20.96 10.23 -11.62
CA VAL A 83 19.94 9.30 -12.15
C VAL A 83 20.46 8.57 -13.41
N LYS A 84 21.04 9.31 -14.37
CA LYS A 84 21.69 8.74 -15.58
C LYS A 84 22.81 7.77 -15.21
N LYS A 85 23.68 8.13 -14.25
CA LYS A 85 24.77 7.27 -13.76
C LYS A 85 24.28 6.00 -13.07
N ALA A 86 23.14 6.06 -12.37
CA ALA A 86 22.47 4.89 -11.80
C ALA A 86 21.80 3.99 -12.87
N GLY A 87 21.76 4.43 -14.13
CA GLY A 87 21.21 3.70 -15.26
C GLY A 87 19.71 3.92 -15.48
N ALA A 88 19.11 4.90 -14.81
CA ALA A 88 17.70 5.28 -14.96
C ALA A 88 17.54 6.51 -15.89
N VAL A 89 16.32 6.78 -16.33
CA VAL A 89 15.97 7.94 -17.16
C VAL A 89 15.47 9.07 -16.26
N PRO A 90 16.17 10.21 -16.13
CA PRO A 90 15.58 11.37 -15.46
C PRO A 90 14.54 12.05 -16.35
N ARG A 91 13.57 12.69 -15.71
CA ARG A 91 12.55 13.52 -16.35
C ARG A 91 12.30 14.76 -15.48
N SER A 92 12.54 15.96 -16.02
CA SER A 92 12.18 17.23 -15.36
C SER A 92 10.64 17.29 -15.16
N VAL A 93 10.21 17.70 -13.95
CA VAL A 93 8.81 17.87 -13.53
C VAL A 93 8.65 19.06 -12.57
N ASP A 94 7.41 19.46 -12.31
CA ASP A 94 7.08 20.62 -11.45
C ASP A 94 6.95 20.27 -9.96
N ASN A 95 6.26 19.18 -9.59
CA ASN A 95 5.94 18.85 -8.20
C ASN A 95 6.91 17.80 -7.61
N SER A 96 7.31 17.97 -6.35
CA SER A 96 8.07 16.93 -5.61
C SER A 96 7.17 15.81 -5.07
N ALA A 97 7.78 14.68 -4.69
CA ALA A 97 7.09 13.62 -3.97
C ALA A 97 6.62 14.05 -2.56
N SER A 98 7.35 14.97 -1.91
CA SER A 98 6.96 15.54 -0.60
C SER A 98 5.74 16.46 -0.73
N GLU A 99 5.64 17.25 -1.81
CA GLU A 99 4.47 18.08 -2.14
C GLU A 99 3.25 17.23 -2.51
N LEU A 100 3.42 16.22 -3.37
CA LEU A 100 2.35 15.27 -3.74
C LEU A 100 1.82 14.49 -2.52
N SER A 101 2.70 14.14 -1.58
CA SER A 101 2.30 13.55 -0.29
C SER A 101 1.56 14.55 0.61
N ALA A 102 2.02 15.80 0.71
CA ALA A 102 1.34 16.86 1.46
C ALA A 102 -0.05 17.21 0.87
N ALA A 103 -0.20 17.11 -0.45
CA ALA A 103 -1.46 17.26 -1.17
C ALA A 103 -2.45 16.13 -0.81
N LYS A 104 -2.03 14.86 -0.88
CA LYS A 104 -2.82 13.71 -0.39
C LYS A 104 -3.20 13.85 1.07
N SER A 105 -2.25 14.20 1.94
CA SER A 105 -2.47 14.46 3.36
C SER A 105 -3.53 15.55 3.58
N THR A 106 -3.64 16.51 2.67
CA THR A 106 -4.67 17.57 2.70
C THR A 106 -6.02 17.09 2.19
N LEU A 107 -6.07 16.17 1.21
CA LEU A 107 -7.30 15.48 0.81
C LEU A 107 -7.84 14.62 1.97
N SER A 108 -7.01 13.81 2.64
CA SER A 108 -7.39 13.01 3.82
C SER A 108 -7.91 13.82 5.01
N ARG A 109 -7.74 15.15 5.03
CA ARG A 109 -8.30 16.06 6.05
C ARG A 109 -9.54 16.84 5.58
N LYS A 110 -9.77 17.00 4.27
CA LYS A 110 -10.76 17.95 3.71
C LYS A 110 -11.74 17.32 2.71
N ALA A 111 -11.40 16.18 2.14
CA ALA A 111 -12.06 15.54 1.02
C ALA A 111 -12.45 14.07 1.28
N THR A 112 -12.24 13.56 2.50
CA THR A 112 -12.70 12.23 2.94
C THR A 112 -14.21 12.10 2.78
N VAL A 113 -14.59 11.37 1.73
CA VAL A 113 -15.96 11.22 1.24
C VAL A 113 -16.09 9.79 0.70
N VAL A 114 -17.08 9.02 1.18
CA VAL A 114 -17.35 7.67 0.66
C VAL A 114 -17.55 7.72 -0.85
N GLY A 115 -16.93 6.80 -1.57
CA GLY A 115 -16.89 6.81 -3.03
C GLY A 115 -15.75 7.66 -3.63
N THR A 116 -14.73 8.04 -2.84
CA THR A 116 -13.50 8.68 -3.36
C THR A 116 -12.24 7.91 -3.03
N SER A 117 -11.24 8.04 -3.89
CA SER A 117 -9.87 7.56 -3.66
C SER A 117 -8.84 8.55 -4.21
N TRP A 118 -7.60 8.45 -3.74
CA TRP A 118 -6.49 9.22 -4.30
C TRP A 118 -5.14 8.50 -4.19
N ALA A 119 -4.35 8.58 -5.26
CA ALA A 119 -3.03 7.98 -5.40
C ALA A 119 -2.04 8.95 -6.06
N ILE A 120 -0.73 8.70 -5.93
CA ILE A 120 0.28 9.44 -6.68
C ILE A 120 0.37 8.85 -8.09
N ASP A 121 0.19 9.69 -9.11
CA ASP A 121 0.39 9.40 -10.53
C ASP A 121 1.76 9.99 -10.96
N PRO A 122 2.86 9.23 -10.88
CA PRO A 122 4.18 9.70 -11.29
C PRO A 122 4.32 9.84 -12.81
N ARG A 123 3.39 9.30 -13.62
CA ARG A 123 3.43 9.51 -15.09
C ARG A 123 2.95 10.90 -15.46
N ASN A 124 1.98 11.46 -14.72
CA ASN A 124 1.51 12.84 -14.86
C ASN A 124 2.08 13.81 -13.80
N ASN A 125 2.86 13.32 -12.84
CA ASN A 125 3.42 14.07 -11.71
C ASN A 125 2.33 14.80 -10.90
N GLN A 126 1.22 14.09 -10.63
CA GLN A 126 0.02 14.64 -9.99
C GLN A 126 -0.56 13.67 -8.97
N VAL A 127 -1.37 14.18 -8.05
CA VAL A 127 -2.33 13.34 -7.32
C VAL A 127 -3.51 13.04 -8.23
N LEU A 128 -3.71 11.77 -8.58
CA LEU A 128 -4.96 11.31 -9.17
C LEU A 128 -5.99 11.22 -8.04
N VAL A 129 -7.12 11.92 -8.19
CA VAL A 129 -8.28 11.83 -7.31
C VAL A 129 -9.41 11.19 -8.11
N THR A 130 -9.77 9.95 -7.81
CA THR A 130 -10.90 9.28 -8.48
C THR A 130 -12.14 9.39 -7.61
N ALA A 131 -13.27 9.71 -8.24
CA ALA A 131 -14.58 9.79 -7.62
C ALA A 131 -15.55 8.87 -8.36
N ASP A 132 -16.29 8.05 -7.62
CA ASP A 132 -17.21 7.08 -8.20
C ASP A 132 -18.56 7.70 -8.59
N ARG A 133 -19.46 6.88 -9.16
CA ARG A 133 -20.79 7.29 -9.62
C ARG A 133 -21.70 7.89 -8.52
N THR A 134 -21.39 7.66 -7.24
CA THR A 134 -22.18 8.11 -6.08
C THR A 134 -21.77 9.50 -5.58
N VAL A 135 -20.60 10.00 -5.98
CA VAL A 135 -20.08 11.31 -5.57
C VAL A 135 -20.75 12.44 -6.38
N THR A 136 -21.87 12.92 -5.86
CA THR A 136 -22.73 13.94 -6.49
C THR A 136 -23.13 15.06 -5.52
N GLY A 137 -23.58 16.20 -6.05
CA GLY A 137 -24.03 17.36 -5.26
C GLY A 137 -22.93 17.88 -4.31
N GLU A 138 -23.29 18.20 -3.07
CA GLU A 138 -22.37 18.72 -2.05
C GLU A 138 -21.13 17.85 -1.82
N ARG A 139 -21.21 16.53 -2.07
CA ARG A 139 -20.04 15.63 -2.02
C ARG A 139 -19.04 15.92 -3.14
N TRP A 140 -19.55 16.16 -4.34
CA TRP A 140 -18.74 16.59 -5.50
C TRP A 140 -18.18 18.00 -5.29
N ASP A 141 -19.02 18.95 -4.87
CA ASP A 141 -18.61 20.35 -4.69
C ASP A 141 -17.49 20.47 -3.64
N ARG A 142 -17.55 19.66 -2.57
CA ARG A 142 -16.48 19.55 -1.55
C ARG A 142 -15.18 19.01 -2.15
N LEU A 143 -15.25 17.97 -2.99
CA LEU A 143 -14.09 17.36 -3.63
C LEU A 143 -13.43 18.32 -4.62
N GLU A 144 -14.22 18.97 -5.48
CA GLU A 144 -13.75 19.96 -6.44
C GLU A 144 -13.14 21.18 -5.74
N ALA A 145 -13.78 21.68 -4.67
CA ALA A 145 -13.21 22.74 -3.84
C ALA A 145 -11.91 22.29 -3.15
N ALA A 146 -11.81 21.06 -2.66
CA ALA A 146 -10.59 20.56 -2.02
C ALA A 146 -9.42 20.48 -3.03
N VAL A 147 -9.65 19.91 -4.22
CA VAL A 147 -8.64 19.83 -5.28
C VAL A 147 -8.24 21.22 -5.79
N LYS A 148 -9.20 22.13 -6.02
CA LYS A 148 -8.93 23.51 -6.43
C LYS A 148 -8.07 24.28 -5.41
N ASN A 149 -8.23 23.97 -4.13
CA ASN A 149 -7.42 24.55 -3.04
C ASN A 149 -5.99 23.96 -2.93
N LEU A 150 -5.64 22.91 -3.69
CA LEU A 150 -4.26 22.42 -3.81
C LEU A 150 -3.42 23.23 -4.81
N GLY A 151 -4.06 24.04 -5.66
CA GLY A 151 -3.41 24.81 -6.72
C GLY A 151 -3.42 24.10 -8.09
N PRO A 152 -3.14 24.85 -9.17
CA PRO A 152 -3.09 24.28 -10.52
C PRO A 152 -1.92 23.30 -10.65
N GLY A 153 -2.12 22.20 -11.37
CA GLY A 153 -1.06 21.24 -11.67
C GLY A 153 -0.70 20.25 -10.56
N MET A 154 -1.24 20.39 -9.35
CA MET A 154 -0.97 19.50 -8.21
C MET A 154 -1.82 18.22 -8.22
N ALA A 155 -3.10 18.31 -8.62
CA ALA A 155 -4.04 17.20 -8.59
C ALA A 155 -5.07 17.27 -9.72
N ARG A 156 -5.58 16.10 -10.16
CA ARG A 156 -6.62 15.96 -11.19
C ARG A 156 -7.77 15.10 -10.68
N ILE A 157 -9.01 15.48 -10.99
CA ILE A 157 -10.20 14.64 -10.71
C ILE A 157 -10.52 13.76 -11.92
N GLN A 158 -10.76 12.48 -11.67
CA GLN A 158 -11.28 11.49 -12.60
C GLN A 158 -12.62 10.97 -12.07
N LYS A 159 -13.57 10.66 -12.96
CA LYS A 159 -14.75 9.86 -12.57
C LYS A 159 -14.53 8.40 -12.94
N SER A 160 -14.86 7.51 -12.02
CA SER A 160 -15.11 6.10 -12.34
C SER A 160 -16.58 5.90 -12.71
N GLU A 161 -16.86 4.94 -13.58
CA GLU A 161 -18.23 4.55 -13.94
C GLU A 161 -18.86 3.64 -12.87
N GLY A 162 -18.03 3.00 -12.05
CA GLY A 162 -18.46 2.11 -10.97
C GLY A 162 -18.78 2.82 -9.66
N GLU A 163 -18.83 2.03 -8.60
CA GLU A 163 -18.99 2.44 -7.19
C GLU A 163 -17.88 1.74 -6.41
N PHE A 164 -17.15 2.45 -5.54
CA PHE A 164 -16.07 1.87 -4.75
C PHE A 164 -16.67 1.03 -3.61
N LYS A 165 -16.35 -0.26 -3.63
CA LYS A 165 -16.74 -1.22 -2.60
C LYS A 165 -15.57 -2.15 -2.30
N THR A 166 -15.56 -2.71 -1.10
CA THR A 166 -14.94 -4.01 -0.86
C THR A 166 -15.50 -5.02 -1.87
N PHE A 167 -14.67 -5.93 -2.34
CA PHE A 167 -15.18 -7.15 -2.97
C PHE A 167 -15.34 -8.23 -1.87
N LEU A 168 -16.18 -9.23 -2.15
CA LEU A 168 -16.36 -10.45 -1.37
C LEU A 168 -16.70 -11.52 -2.41
N GLU A 169 -16.16 -12.74 -2.31
CA GLU A 169 -16.42 -13.97 -3.11
C GLU A 169 -15.26 -14.73 -3.85
N GLY A 170 -13.98 -14.61 -3.46
CA GLY A 170 -12.87 -15.53 -3.79
C GLY A 170 -12.22 -15.41 -5.18
N GLY A 171 -11.01 -15.93 -5.47
CA GLY A 171 -10.07 -16.74 -4.68
C GLY A 171 -9.33 -17.85 -5.44
N ASP A 172 -8.46 -18.58 -4.72
CA ASP A 172 -8.87 -19.95 -4.36
C ASP A 172 -9.98 -19.83 -3.31
N ALA A 173 -11.10 -20.53 -3.49
CA ALA A 173 -12.35 -20.18 -2.83
C ALA A 173 -12.39 -20.64 -1.37
N ILE A 174 -12.28 -19.69 -0.44
CA ILE A 174 -12.52 -19.91 1.00
C ILE A 174 -13.90 -19.38 1.40
N PHE A 175 -14.52 -19.99 2.41
CA PHE A 175 -15.90 -19.73 2.85
C PHE A 175 -15.96 -19.57 4.37
N GLY A 176 -16.64 -18.52 4.85
CA GLY A 176 -16.68 -18.15 6.27
C GLY A 176 -17.78 -17.11 6.53
N GLY A 177 -18.49 -17.22 7.66
CA GLY A 177 -19.52 -16.24 8.07
C GLY A 177 -20.76 -16.14 7.16
N GLY A 178 -20.87 -16.99 6.12
CA GLY A 178 -21.87 -16.86 5.06
C GLY A 178 -21.38 -16.07 3.84
N ALA A 179 -20.15 -15.58 3.86
CA ALA A 179 -19.44 -15.03 2.71
C ALA A 179 -18.49 -16.07 2.10
N ARG A 180 -18.07 -15.80 0.86
CA ARG A 180 -16.92 -16.41 0.19
C ARG A 180 -15.82 -15.34 0.11
N CYS A 181 -14.56 -15.73 0.15
CA CYS A 181 -13.38 -14.87 0.03
C CYS A 181 -12.24 -15.68 -0.62
N SER A 182 -11.06 -15.07 -0.75
CA SER A 182 -9.91 -15.68 -1.41
C SER A 182 -8.84 -16.13 -0.45
N LEU A 183 -8.23 -17.29 -0.71
CA LEU A 183 -6.82 -17.47 -0.39
C LEU A 183 -5.99 -16.58 -1.33
N GLY A 184 -5.04 -15.83 -0.77
CA GLY A 184 -4.12 -14.97 -1.50
C GLY A 184 -2.76 -15.63 -1.71
N PHE A 185 -2.03 -15.86 -0.63
CA PHE A 185 -0.74 -16.57 -0.67
C PHE A 185 -0.59 -17.48 0.55
N ASN A 186 -0.10 -18.70 0.34
CA ASN A 186 0.39 -19.56 1.41
C ASN A 186 1.69 -19.00 2.00
N VAL A 187 1.75 -19.00 3.34
CA VAL A 187 2.84 -18.45 4.13
C VAL A 187 3.26 -19.40 5.25
N THR A 188 4.48 -19.23 5.75
CA THR A 188 4.92 -19.80 7.02
C THR A 188 5.01 -18.69 8.07
N THR A 189 4.44 -18.88 9.25
CA THR A 189 4.57 -17.94 10.37
C THR A 189 5.95 -18.06 11.04
N ASN A 190 6.32 -17.07 11.87
CA ASN A 190 7.58 -17.06 12.60
C ASN A 190 7.81 -18.26 13.54
N ASP A 191 6.75 -18.96 13.98
CA ASP A 191 6.85 -20.18 14.79
C ASP A 191 6.94 -21.48 13.95
N GLY A 192 6.82 -21.37 12.62
CA GLY A 192 6.87 -22.48 11.68
C GLY A 192 5.52 -23.05 11.25
N SER A 193 4.40 -22.52 11.76
CA SER A 193 3.06 -23.00 11.39
C SER A 193 2.70 -22.65 9.94
N PRO A 194 1.95 -23.52 9.23
CA PRO A 194 1.39 -23.20 7.93
C PRO A 194 0.18 -22.27 8.06
N GLY A 195 0.06 -21.31 7.13
CA GLY A 195 -1.08 -20.42 7.03
C GLY A 195 -1.20 -19.78 5.67
N PHE A 196 -2.15 -18.86 5.52
CA PHE A 196 -2.32 -18.06 4.32
C PHE A 196 -2.73 -16.62 4.63
N LEU A 197 -2.41 -15.74 3.70
CA LEU A 197 -2.90 -14.36 3.68
C LEU A 197 -4.20 -14.25 2.88
N THR A 198 -5.13 -13.43 3.39
CA THR A 198 -6.36 -13.00 2.72
C THR A 198 -6.63 -11.52 3.03
N ALA A 199 -7.75 -10.96 2.59
CA ALA A 199 -8.11 -9.57 2.89
C ALA A 199 -8.61 -9.40 4.34
N GLY A 200 -8.41 -8.21 4.89
CA GLY A 200 -8.76 -7.88 6.27
C GLY A 200 -10.26 -7.83 6.49
N HIS A 201 -11.02 -7.31 5.53
CA HIS A 201 -12.49 -7.34 5.58
C HIS A 201 -13.04 -8.78 5.59
N CYS A 202 -12.34 -9.75 4.98
CA CYS A 202 -12.66 -11.17 5.11
C CYS A 202 -12.34 -11.67 6.52
N GLY A 203 -11.13 -11.43 7.05
CA GLY A 203 -10.77 -11.83 8.41
C GLY A 203 -11.66 -11.24 9.51
N VAL A 204 -12.21 -10.04 9.32
CA VAL A 204 -13.20 -9.41 10.21
C VAL A 204 -14.61 -10.00 10.05
N ALA A 205 -14.96 -10.57 8.89
CA ALA A 205 -16.27 -11.14 8.64
C ALA A 205 -16.50 -12.53 9.25
N ALA A 206 -15.44 -13.31 9.49
CA ALA A 206 -15.53 -14.63 10.12
C ALA A 206 -14.23 -15.07 10.80
N GLU A 207 -14.34 -15.60 12.02
CA GLU A 207 -13.22 -16.15 12.81
C GLU A 207 -12.59 -17.41 12.18
N GLN A 208 -13.35 -18.16 11.38
CA GLN A 208 -12.96 -19.46 10.82
C GLN A 208 -13.38 -19.62 9.36
N TRP A 209 -12.54 -20.31 8.59
CA TRP A 209 -12.64 -20.43 7.13
C TRP A 209 -12.50 -21.88 6.65
N SER A 210 -13.25 -22.24 5.60
CA SER A 210 -13.28 -23.56 4.96
C SER A 210 -12.98 -23.44 3.46
N GLU A 211 -12.34 -24.43 2.85
CA GLU A 211 -12.14 -24.53 1.39
C GLU A 211 -13.41 -24.92 0.61
N ALA A 212 -14.52 -25.22 1.30
CA ALA A 212 -15.76 -25.64 0.65
C ALA A 212 -16.99 -24.91 1.22
N ALA A 213 -17.95 -24.61 0.34
CA ALA A 213 -19.23 -24.00 0.72
C ALA A 213 -20.01 -24.91 1.68
N GLY A 214 -20.08 -24.52 2.97
CA GLY A 214 -20.68 -25.35 4.03
C GLY A 214 -19.82 -26.52 4.48
N GLY A 215 -18.52 -26.52 4.17
CA GLY A 215 -17.54 -27.48 4.69
C GLY A 215 -17.21 -27.23 6.17
N ALA A 216 -16.39 -28.12 6.74
CA ALA A 216 -15.76 -27.88 8.04
C ALA A 216 -14.65 -26.82 7.90
N PRO A 217 -14.41 -25.96 8.90
CA PRO A 217 -13.22 -25.11 8.94
C PRO A 217 -11.93 -25.90 8.76
N VAL A 218 -10.98 -25.27 8.08
CA VAL A 218 -9.59 -25.76 7.92
C VAL A 218 -8.56 -24.80 8.50
N GLY A 219 -8.97 -23.57 8.86
CA GLY A 219 -8.11 -22.57 9.46
C GLY A 219 -8.87 -21.46 10.19
N THR A 220 -8.16 -20.84 11.14
CA THR A 220 -8.68 -19.84 12.07
C THR A 220 -7.89 -18.53 11.94
N VAL A 221 -8.60 -17.39 11.91
CA VAL A 221 -8.00 -16.05 11.80
C VAL A 221 -7.17 -15.75 13.04
N GLN A 222 -5.90 -15.39 12.85
CA GLN A 222 -5.00 -14.98 13.94
C GLN A 222 -4.94 -13.45 14.08
N GLU A 223 -4.92 -12.75 12.95
CA GLU A 223 -4.89 -11.28 12.89
C GLU A 223 -5.67 -10.79 11.66
N ALA A 224 -6.37 -9.67 11.79
CA ALA A 224 -7.03 -8.98 10.69
C ALA A 224 -7.00 -7.46 10.89
N VAL A 225 -6.59 -6.73 9.84
CA VAL A 225 -6.53 -5.27 9.80
C VAL A 225 -7.47 -4.77 8.71
N PHE A 226 -8.65 -4.30 9.12
CA PHE A 226 -9.59 -3.56 8.28
C PHE A 226 -10.62 -2.80 9.12
N PRO A 227 -11.03 -1.57 8.74
CA PRO A 227 -10.37 -0.68 7.78
C PRO A 227 -9.14 0.01 8.41
N GLY A 228 -8.57 1.03 7.76
CA GLY A 228 -7.51 1.87 8.32
C GLY A 228 -6.14 1.64 7.65
N ALA A 229 -5.18 1.11 8.42
CA ALA A 229 -3.78 1.02 8.00
C ALA A 229 -3.50 -0.03 6.89
N GLY A 230 -4.50 -0.83 6.52
CA GLY A 230 -4.41 -1.83 5.47
C GLY A 230 -5.72 -2.60 5.30
N ASP A 231 -5.66 -3.65 4.48
CA ASP A 231 -6.73 -4.62 4.26
C ASP A 231 -6.16 -6.04 4.09
N PHE A 232 -5.65 -6.62 5.18
CA PHE A 232 -5.12 -7.99 5.23
C PHE A 232 -5.58 -8.75 6.46
N ALA A 233 -5.57 -10.08 6.37
CA ALA A 233 -5.68 -11.00 7.48
C ALA A 233 -4.73 -12.20 7.32
N LEU A 234 -4.23 -12.71 8.44
CA LEU A 234 -3.54 -13.99 8.54
C LEU A 234 -4.51 -15.04 9.06
N VAL A 235 -4.63 -16.14 8.33
CA VAL A 235 -5.31 -17.37 8.77
C VAL A 235 -4.26 -18.46 8.90
N THR A 236 -4.17 -19.11 10.05
CA THR A 236 -3.36 -20.34 10.20
C THR A 236 -4.23 -21.55 9.98
N TYR A 237 -3.68 -22.60 9.36
CA TYR A 237 -4.39 -23.87 9.25
C TYR A 237 -4.52 -24.54 10.62
N ASP A 238 -5.69 -25.12 10.90
CA ASP A 238 -6.02 -25.75 12.18
C ASP A 238 -5.28 -27.10 12.35
N ASP A 239 -4.86 -27.74 11.24
CA ASP A 239 -3.92 -28.86 11.23
C ASP A 239 -2.49 -28.38 10.89
N PRO A 240 -1.53 -28.42 11.83
CA PRO A 240 -0.15 -28.00 11.57
C PRO A 240 0.63 -28.94 10.63
N ALA A 241 0.04 -30.07 10.22
CA ALA A 241 0.59 -30.95 9.18
C ALA A 241 0.13 -30.59 7.76
N THR A 242 -0.64 -29.51 7.57
CA THR A 242 -1.12 -29.06 6.26
C THR A 242 0.04 -28.73 5.31
N GLU A 243 0.12 -29.43 4.18
CA GLU A 243 1.03 -29.10 3.09
C GLU A 243 0.49 -27.89 2.30
N ALA A 244 0.97 -26.69 2.66
CA ALA A 244 0.60 -25.41 2.05
C ALA A 244 1.73 -24.91 1.11
N PRO A 245 1.79 -25.35 -0.17
CA PRO A 245 2.86 -24.97 -1.10
C PRO A 245 2.81 -23.48 -1.42
N SER A 246 3.98 -22.85 -1.58
CA SER A 246 4.07 -21.43 -1.97
C SER A 246 3.90 -21.28 -3.48
N GLU A 247 2.66 -21.44 -3.93
CA GLU A 247 2.21 -21.30 -5.32
C GLU A 247 0.80 -20.72 -5.37
N VAL A 248 0.35 -20.35 -6.58
CA VAL A 248 -1.02 -19.92 -6.87
C VAL A 248 -1.58 -20.87 -7.93
N ASP A 249 -2.71 -21.53 -7.68
CA ASP A 249 -3.46 -22.22 -8.75
C ASP A 249 -4.01 -21.17 -9.72
N THR A 250 -3.85 -21.40 -11.01
CA THR A 250 -4.26 -20.49 -12.09
C THR A 250 -5.38 -21.06 -12.95
N GLY A 251 -5.96 -22.19 -12.54
CA GLY A 251 -6.96 -22.94 -13.28
C GLY A 251 -6.37 -24.06 -14.16
N ASP A 252 -7.24 -24.94 -14.65
CA ASP A 252 -6.90 -26.06 -15.55
C ASP A 252 -5.74 -26.98 -15.07
N GLY A 253 -5.47 -27.00 -13.76
CA GLY A 253 -4.35 -27.75 -13.18
C GLY A 253 -2.99 -27.16 -13.50
N GLN A 254 -2.89 -25.83 -13.60
CA GLN A 254 -1.64 -25.08 -13.77
C GLN A 254 -1.40 -24.20 -12.55
N THR A 255 -0.21 -24.27 -11.96
CA THR A 255 0.18 -23.41 -10.84
C THR A 255 1.32 -22.48 -11.24
N VAL A 256 1.41 -21.32 -10.56
CA VAL A 256 2.57 -20.42 -10.62
C VAL A 256 3.25 -20.45 -9.27
N ALA A 257 4.45 -21.01 -9.22
CA ALA A 257 5.30 -21.02 -8.03
C ALA A 257 5.65 -19.58 -7.60
N ILE A 258 5.44 -19.27 -6.33
CA ILE A 258 5.73 -17.96 -5.74
C ILE A 258 7.02 -18.06 -4.93
N ALA A 259 8.09 -17.49 -5.47
CA ALA A 259 9.44 -17.59 -4.91
C ALA A 259 9.77 -16.50 -3.88
N ARG A 260 9.05 -15.36 -3.90
CA ARG A 260 9.31 -14.21 -3.02
C ARG A 260 8.12 -13.26 -2.94
N ALA A 261 8.10 -12.41 -1.93
CA ALA A 261 7.39 -11.13 -1.96
C ALA A 261 8.23 -10.04 -2.64
N ALA A 262 7.59 -9.05 -3.27
CA ALA A 262 8.25 -7.86 -3.82
C ALA A 262 7.31 -6.64 -3.81
N ASP A 263 7.89 -5.44 -3.71
CA ASP A 263 7.13 -4.20 -3.82
C ASP A 263 6.68 -3.91 -5.26
N ALA A 264 5.51 -3.29 -5.40
CA ALA A 264 4.96 -2.85 -6.67
C ALA A 264 5.64 -1.58 -7.21
N ALA A 265 5.88 -1.52 -8.52
CA ALA A 265 6.30 -0.30 -9.24
C ALA A 265 5.19 0.19 -10.19
N VAL A 266 4.93 1.51 -10.25
CA VAL A 266 3.97 2.07 -11.22
C VAL A 266 4.41 1.76 -12.64
N GLY A 267 3.54 1.11 -13.43
CA GLY A 267 3.85 0.63 -14.78
C GLY A 267 4.38 -0.81 -14.85
N GLN A 268 4.43 -1.52 -13.73
CA GLN A 268 4.65 -2.97 -13.69
C GLN A 268 3.41 -3.71 -14.21
N ASP A 269 3.62 -4.63 -15.15
CA ASP A 269 2.62 -5.61 -15.55
C ASP A 269 2.41 -6.64 -14.42
N VAL A 270 1.16 -6.94 -14.10
CA VAL A 270 0.74 -7.78 -12.97
C VAL A 270 -0.44 -8.66 -13.36
N ILE A 271 -0.56 -9.81 -12.70
CA ILE A 271 -1.63 -10.80 -12.89
C ILE A 271 -2.35 -10.94 -11.55
N ARG A 272 -3.68 -10.87 -11.55
CA ARG A 272 -4.53 -11.25 -10.42
C ARG A 272 -5.14 -12.63 -10.67
N MET A 273 -5.18 -13.50 -9.65
CA MET A 273 -6.02 -14.70 -9.62
C MET A 273 -7.31 -14.48 -8.80
N GLY A 274 -8.37 -15.20 -9.14
CA GLY A 274 -9.68 -15.12 -8.50
C GLY A 274 -10.59 -16.29 -8.88
N SER A 275 -11.72 -16.44 -8.19
CA SER A 275 -12.62 -17.62 -8.28
C SER A 275 -14.00 -17.25 -8.79
N THR A 276 -14.34 -15.97 -8.82
CA THR A 276 -15.48 -15.49 -9.61
C THR A 276 -15.01 -15.10 -11.00
N THR A 277 -13.88 -14.40 -11.15
CA THR A 277 -13.44 -13.90 -12.47
C THR A 277 -12.24 -14.63 -13.07
N GLY A 278 -11.57 -15.52 -12.32
CA GLY A 278 -10.37 -16.21 -12.80
C GLY A 278 -9.14 -15.32 -12.82
N LEU A 279 -8.21 -15.64 -13.73
CA LEU A 279 -7.06 -14.79 -14.06
C LEU A 279 -7.50 -13.48 -14.75
N SER A 280 -6.88 -12.36 -14.37
CA SER A 280 -6.91 -11.10 -15.12
C SER A 280 -5.55 -10.42 -15.06
N ASP A 281 -5.06 -9.93 -16.20
CA ASP A 281 -3.83 -9.13 -16.28
C ASP A 281 -4.11 -7.62 -16.34
N GLY A 282 -3.07 -6.83 -16.12
CA GLY A 282 -3.11 -5.37 -16.19
C GLY A 282 -1.82 -4.75 -15.66
N GLN A 283 -1.87 -3.47 -15.29
CA GLN A 283 -0.72 -2.72 -14.77
C GLN A 283 -1.03 -1.97 -13.48
N VAL A 284 0.00 -1.82 -12.65
CA VAL A 284 0.01 -0.88 -11.53
C VAL A 284 -0.06 0.55 -12.07
N THR A 285 -1.10 1.30 -11.71
CA THR A 285 -1.35 2.67 -12.15
C THR A 285 -1.00 3.72 -11.09
N GLY A 286 -0.97 3.34 -9.81
CA GLY A 286 -0.62 4.21 -8.69
C GLY A 286 -0.20 3.43 -7.44
N LEU A 287 0.46 4.11 -6.51
CA LEU A 287 0.94 3.55 -5.23
C LEU A 287 0.55 4.46 -4.06
N ASP A 288 0.54 3.87 -2.85
CA ASP A 288 0.09 4.52 -1.60
C ASP A 288 -1.33 5.12 -1.78
N ALA A 289 -2.22 4.38 -2.43
CA ALA A 289 -3.59 4.78 -2.64
C ALA A 289 -4.34 4.82 -1.30
N THR A 290 -5.12 5.89 -1.11
CA THR A 290 -6.14 5.97 -0.07
C THR A 290 -7.50 5.74 -0.72
N VAL A 291 -8.34 4.89 -0.14
CA VAL A 291 -9.68 4.57 -0.65
C VAL A 291 -10.70 4.74 0.48
N ASN A 292 -11.82 5.39 0.20
CA ASN A 292 -12.89 5.64 1.17
C ASN A 292 -14.09 4.74 0.83
N TYR A 293 -14.03 3.49 1.30
CA TYR A 293 -15.15 2.54 1.22
C TYR A 293 -16.28 2.94 2.20
N PRO A 294 -17.51 2.41 2.02
CA PRO A 294 -18.61 2.60 2.98
C PRO A 294 -18.28 2.20 4.42
N GLU A 295 -17.44 1.18 4.61
CA GLU A 295 -16.99 0.64 5.89
C GLU A 295 -15.92 1.51 6.56
N GLY A 296 -15.14 2.28 5.78
CA GLY A 296 -14.11 3.17 6.28
C GLY A 296 -13.02 3.51 5.25
N THR A 297 -12.10 4.37 5.66
CA THR A 297 -10.90 4.70 4.88
C THR A 297 -9.83 3.61 5.03
N VAL A 298 -9.25 3.16 3.93
CA VAL A 298 -8.05 2.31 3.89
C VAL A 298 -6.91 3.06 3.19
N THR A 299 -5.69 2.94 3.71
CA THR A 299 -4.47 3.63 3.21
C THR A 299 -3.37 2.65 2.76
N GLY A 300 -2.39 3.14 1.99
CA GLY A 300 -1.20 2.35 1.62
C GLY A 300 -1.40 1.39 0.44
N LEU A 301 -2.55 1.39 -0.23
CA LEU A 301 -2.90 0.39 -1.24
C LEU A 301 -2.15 0.61 -2.58
N ILE A 302 -1.99 -0.47 -3.34
CA ILE A 302 -1.59 -0.45 -4.74
C ILE A 302 -2.85 -0.19 -5.58
N GLN A 303 -2.81 0.72 -6.54
CA GLN A 303 -3.88 0.92 -7.51
C GLN A 303 -3.48 0.30 -8.86
N THR A 304 -4.40 -0.42 -9.50
CA THR A 304 -4.21 -1.01 -10.83
C THR A 304 -5.41 -0.75 -11.74
N ASN A 305 -5.30 -1.13 -13.02
CA ASN A 305 -6.42 -1.29 -13.94
C ASN A 305 -6.80 -2.78 -14.21
N VAL A 306 -6.28 -3.72 -13.40
CA VAL A 306 -6.69 -5.13 -13.44
C VAL A 306 -8.16 -5.23 -13.03
N CYS A 307 -8.98 -6.03 -13.71
CA CYS A 307 -10.38 -6.15 -13.34
C CYS A 307 -10.56 -7.12 -12.15
N ALA A 308 -11.57 -6.86 -11.33
CA ALA A 308 -12.04 -7.74 -10.27
C ALA A 308 -13.53 -7.46 -10.03
N GLU A 309 -14.22 -8.42 -9.44
CA GLU A 309 -15.65 -8.33 -9.11
C GLU A 309 -15.89 -8.81 -7.67
N PRO A 310 -17.11 -8.67 -7.09
CA PRO A 310 -17.52 -9.51 -5.97
C PRO A 310 -17.26 -10.97 -6.35
N GLY A 311 -16.35 -11.59 -5.63
CA GLY A 311 -15.21 -12.29 -6.18
C GLY A 311 -13.99 -11.85 -5.41
N ASP A 312 -13.02 -11.30 -6.11
CA ASP A 312 -11.64 -11.76 -6.02
C ASP A 312 -10.85 -11.22 -4.81
N SER A 313 -11.53 -10.64 -3.82
CA SER A 313 -11.02 -10.11 -2.54
C SER A 313 -10.24 -11.13 -1.71
N GLY A 314 -9.05 -10.72 -1.28
CA GLY A 314 -7.96 -11.53 -0.72
C GLY A 314 -7.03 -12.13 -1.79
N GLY A 315 -7.49 -12.21 -3.05
CA GLY A 315 -6.85 -13.01 -4.09
C GLY A 315 -5.51 -12.44 -4.56
N ALA A 316 -4.62 -13.35 -4.93
CA ALA A 316 -3.24 -13.06 -5.31
C ALA A 316 -3.15 -12.02 -6.42
N LEU A 317 -2.37 -10.96 -6.20
CA LEU A 317 -1.75 -10.15 -7.24
C LEU A 317 -0.26 -10.49 -7.28
N PHE A 318 0.20 -11.00 -8.42
CA PHE A 318 1.55 -11.54 -8.61
C PHE A 318 2.11 -11.18 -10.00
N THR A 319 3.34 -11.57 -10.26
CA THR A 319 4.00 -11.44 -11.58
C THR A 319 4.24 -12.79 -12.23
N ALA A 320 4.37 -12.81 -13.56
CA ALA A 320 4.75 -14.00 -14.32
C ALA A 320 6.17 -14.54 -14.01
N ASP A 321 6.96 -13.86 -13.16
CA ASP A 321 8.26 -14.33 -12.65
C ASP A 321 8.18 -14.93 -11.23
N GLY A 322 6.98 -15.12 -10.67
CA GLY A 322 6.78 -15.74 -9.36
C GLY A 322 7.00 -14.80 -8.17
N SER A 323 6.91 -13.48 -8.37
CA SER A 323 6.95 -12.51 -7.27
C SER A 323 5.52 -12.16 -6.82
N ALA A 324 5.20 -12.38 -5.55
CA ALA A 324 3.96 -11.91 -4.92
C ALA A 324 4.01 -10.40 -4.68
N ILE A 325 2.91 -9.69 -5.02
CA ILE A 325 2.85 -8.22 -5.02
C ILE A 325 1.76 -7.70 -4.06
N GLY A 326 0.58 -8.32 -4.03
CA GLY A 326 -0.50 -7.86 -3.15
C GLY A 326 -1.73 -8.78 -3.05
N LEU A 327 -2.67 -8.38 -2.21
CA LEU A 327 -3.94 -9.07 -1.93
C LEU A 327 -5.10 -8.16 -2.38
N THR A 328 -6.06 -8.68 -3.13
CA THR A 328 -7.19 -7.87 -3.63
C THR A 328 -8.02 -7.30 -2.47
N SER A 329 -8.31 -5.99 -2.46
CA SER A 329 -9.11 -5.33 -1.41
C SER A 329 -10.53 -4.98 -1.88
N GLY A 330 -10.62 -4.41 -3.08
CA GLY A 330 -11.87 -3.81 -3.55
C GLY A 330 -11.62 -2.90 -4.76
N GLY A 331 -12.65 -2.21 -5.21
CA GLY A 331 -12.55 -1.37 -6.40
C GLY A 331 -13.89 -0.89 -6.94
N SER A 332 -13.84 -0.35 -8.15
CA SER A 332 -14.97 0.14 -8.95
C SER A 332 -14.89 -0.43 -10.35
N GLY A 333 -16.05 -0.76 -10.94
CA GLY A 333 -16.15 -1.33 -12.29
C GLY A 333 -16.52 -2.81 -12.26
N ASN A 334 -16.07 -3.55 -13.29
CA ASN A 334 -16.22 -5.00 -13.44
C ASN A 334 -15.36 -5.51 -14.62
N CYS A 335 -15.28 -6.82 -14.86
CA CYS A 335 -14.48 -7.40 -15.93
C CYS A 335 -15.09 -7.26 -17.36
N THR A 336 -16.27 -6.64 -17.50
CA THR A 336 -16.86 -6.31 -18.82
C THR A 336 -16.59 -4.85 -19.23
N ALA A 337 -16.64 -3.92 -18.29
CA ALA A 337 -16.42 -2.48 -18.52
C ALA A 337 -14.98 -2.01 -18.23
N GLY A 338 -14.19 -2.83 -17.52
CA GLY A 338 -12.96 -2.38 -16.87
C GLY A 338 -13.27 -1.64 -15.56
N GLY A 339 -12.25 -1.02 -14.97
CA GLY A 339 -12.38 -0.38 -13.67
C GLY A 339 -11.05 0.02 -13.02
N GLU A 340 -11.14 0.32 -11.73
CA GLU A 340 -10.00 0.59 -10.85
C GLU A 340 -10.05 -0.37 -9.66
N THR A 341 -9.05 -1.25 -9.53
CA THR A 341 -8.94 -2.24 -8.45
C THR A 341 -7.76 -1.92 -7.54
N PHE A 342 -7.97 -2.02 -6.24
CA PHE A 342 -6.99 -1.74 -5.19
C PHE A 342 -6.57 -3.02 -4.47
N PHE A 343 -5.28 -3.07 -4.10
CA PHE A 343 -4.65 -4.23 -3.49
C PHE A 343 -3.81 -3.81 -2.30
N GLN A 344 -3.87 -4.58 -1.22
CA GLN A 344 -2.98 -4.46 -0.08
C GLN A 344 -1.58 -4.97 -0.46
N PRO A 345 -0.49 -4.19 -0.30
CA PRO A 345 0.87 -4.69 -0.50
C PRO A 345 1.15 -5.93 0.36
N VAL A 346 1.66 -7.00 -0.27
CA VAL A 346 1.95 -8.25 0.45
C VAL A 346 3.16 -8.11 1.36
N THR A 347 4.14 -7.29 1.00
CA THR A 347 5.32 -6.98 1.83
C THR A 347 4.92 -6.38 3.18
N THR A 348 4.03 -5.39 3.18
CA THR A 348 3.46 -4.79 4.40
C THR A 348 2.64 -5.79 5.23
N ALA A 349 1.86 -6.66 4.58
CA ALA A 349 1.07 -7.66 5.30
C ALA A 349 1.96 -8.71 6.00
N LEU A 350 3.00 -9.20 5.33
CA LEU A 350 3.98 -10.14 5.88
C LEU A 350 4.78 -9.56 7.05
N GLU A 351 5.20 -8.29 6.94
CA GLU A 351 5.90 -7.56 8.01
C GLU A 351 5.01 -7.42 9.26
N ALA A 352 3.73 -7.06 9.08
CA ALA A 352 2.80 -6.87 10.18
C ALA A 352 2.52 -8.17 10.97
N VAL A 353 2.16 -9.26 10.26
CA VAL A 353 1.74 -10.52 10.90
C VAL A 353 2.90 -11.46 11.25
N GLY A 354 4.13 -11.13 10.86
CA GLY A 354 5.31 -11.95 11.12
C GLY A 354 5.31 -13.29 10.37
N ALA A 355 5.16 -13.24 9.05
CA ALA A 355 5.13 -14.42 8.17
C ALA A 355 6.00 -14.24 6.91
N ARG A 356 6.26 -15.34 6.19
CA ARG A 356 7.16 -15.40 5.00
C ARG A 356 6.61 -16.26 3.86
N ILE A 357 7.03 -15.92 2.64
CA ILE A 357 6.68 -16.57 1.36
C ILE A 357 7.93 -17.22 0.75
N GLY A 358 7.77 -18.31 -0.01
CA GLY A 358 8.83 -18.95 -0.81
C GLY A 358 9.53 -20.15 -0.17
N ASP A 359 9.51 -20.26 1.16
CA ASP A 359 10.27 -21.29 1.91
C ASP A 359 9.76 -22.74 1.74
N GLY A 360 8.62 -22.94 1.06
CA GLY A 360 8.02 -24.26 0.80
C GLY A 360 8.70 -25.08 -0.31
N ALA A 361 9.58 -24.47 -1.13
CA ALA A 361 10.28 -25.17 -2.21
C ALA A 361 11.49 -25.95 -1.68
N GLY A 362 11.27 -27.24 -1.37
CA GLY A 362 12.19 -28.05 -0.55
C GLY A 362 13.65 -28.18 -1.04
N GLY A 363 14.59 -27.65 -0.25
CA GLY A 363 15.93 -28.19 -0.04
C GLY A 363 16.94 -28.09 -1.20
N GLY A 364 17.46 -26.88 -1.48
CA GLY A 364 18.30 -26.64 -2.67
C GLY A 364 19.58 -25.77 -2.54
N ALA A 365 19.97 -25.31 -1.34
CA ALA A 365 21.20 -24.54 -1.04
C ALA A 365 21.38 -23.16 -1.75
N GLY A 366 21.47 -22.06 -0.97
CA GLY A 366 21.66 -20.71 -1.52
C GLY A 366 21.87 -19.57 -0.52
N ASP A 367 22.47 -19.81 0.66
CA ASP A 367 22.66 -18.82 1.73
C ASP A 367 23.74 -17.74 1.43
N ASP A 368 23.53 -16.90 0.43
CA ASP A 368 24.41 -15.76 0.09
C ASP A 368 23.90 -14.42 0.66
N ASN A 369 23.87 -14.31 1.99
CA ASN A 369 23.71 -13.02 2.69
C ASN A 369 24.52 -12.92 4.01
N GLY A 370 25.70 -13.55 4.04
CA GLY A 370 26.66 -13.46 5.14
C GLY A 370 27.56 -12.23 5.04
N ALA A 371 27.17 -11.11 5.65
CA ALA A 371 28.02 -9.92 5.75
C ALA A 371 29.34 -10.23 6.52
N GLY A 372 30.47 -9.75 5.98
CA GLY A 372 31.80 -10.21 6.38
C GLY A 372 32.22 -9.88 7.83
N GLY A 373 32.16 -10.89 8.71
CA GLY A 373 32.89 -10.92 9.98
C GLY A 373 34.32 -11.46 9.80
N ALA A 374 35.30 -10.91 10.54
CA ALA A 374 36.71 -11.27 10.35
C ALA A 374 37.06 -12.68 10.85
N GLN A 375 37.94 -13.38 10.12
CA GLN A 375 38.55 -14.62 10.57
C GLN A 375 39.64 -14.36 11.62
N GLU A 376 39.51 -14.92 12.82
CA GLU A 376 40.65 -15.38 13.61
C GLU A 376 40.46 -16.86 13.99
N ASN A 377 41.54 -17.52 14.44
CA ASN A 377 41.76 -18.94 14.18
C ASN A 377 42.10 -19.76 15.45
N GLY A 378 41.46 -20.93 15.57
CA GLY A 378 41.76 -21.98 16.54
C GLY A 378 40.72 -22.10 17.68
N GLY A 379 40.41 -23.29 18.18
CA GLY A 379 40.80 -24.62 17.68
C GLY A 379 40.68 -25.74 18.72
N ALA A 380 39.85 -26.74 18.43
CA ALA A 380 39.75 -28.09 19.01
C ALA A 380 39.74 -28.27 20.55
N GLY A 381 38.71 -28.94 21.07
CA GLY A 381 38.71 -29.48 22.44
C GLY A 381 37.36 -30.05 22.88
N ASP A 382 37.23 -31.38 22.88
CA ASP A 382 36.04 -32.08 23.36
C ASP A 382 35.91 -32.07 24.89
N ASN A 383 34.66 -32.10 25.38
CA ASN A 383 34.06 -33.23 26.11
C ASN A 383 33.08 -32.77 27.22
N ALA A 384 32.10 -33.62 27.54
CA ALA A 384 31.11 -33.39 28.58
C ALA A 384 31.62 -33.71 30.00
N GLY A 385 31.06 -33.03 31.00
CA GLY A 385 31.29 -33.33 32.42
C GLY A 385 30.27 -32.61 33.30
N ALA A 386 29.44 -33.37 34.03
CA ALA A 386 28.48 -32.82 34.98
C ALA A 386 29.11 -32.59 36.36
N GLY A 387 28.65 -31.58 37.07
CA GLY A 387 29.04 -31.31 38.46
C GLY A 387 28.18 -30.21 39.06
N ALA A 388 27.31 -30.56 39.99
CA ALA A 388 26.62 -29.60 40.84
C ALA A 388 27.39 -29.47 42.16
N ASP A 389 27.38 -28.29 42.76
CA ASP A 389 27.28 -28.20 44.21
C ASP A 389 26.66 -26.86 44.64
N ALA A 390 26.11 -26.84 45.86
CA ALA A 390 25.45 -25.66 46.42
C ALA A 390 26.33 -24.98 47.48
N GLY A 391 26.36 -23.65 47.49
CA GLY A 391 27.08 -22.86 48.49
C GLY A 391 26.39 -21.54 48.75
N ALA A 392 25.71 -21.44 49.89
CA ALA A 392 25.13 -20.19 50.38
C ALA A 392 26.01 -19.60 51.49
N ASP A 393 26.12 -18.28 51.51
CA ASP A 393 26.20 -17.53 52.77
C ASP A 393 25.59 -16.12 52.59
N ALA A 394 25.24 -15.48 53.70
CA ALA A 394 24.68 -14.13 53.73
C ALA A 394 25.63 -13.15 54.42
N GLY A 395 25.65 -11.89 53.97
CA GLY A 395 26.50 -10.86 54.56
C GLY A 395 25.91 -9.48 54.35
N ALA A 396 25.25 -8.94 55.38
CA ALA A 396 24.74 -7.57 55.37
C ALA A 396 25.81 -6.57 55.81
N GLY A 397 25.81 -5.38 55.22
CA GLY A 397 26.62 -4.24 55.62
C GLY A 397 26.12 -2.98 54.93
N ALA A 398 25.66 -2.01 55.71
CA ALA A 398 25.25 -0.69 55.25
C ALA A 398 26.24 0.37 55.75
N ASP A 399 26.24 1.55 55.13
CA ASP A 399 26.41 2.85 55.81
C ASP A 399 26.06 4.00 54.82
N ASP A 400 25.60 5.13 55.36
CA ASP A 400 25.12 6.34 54.63
C ASP A 400 26.30 7.26 54.13
N ASN A 401 26.16 8.42 53.47
CA ASN A 401 25.13 9.48 53.53
C ASN A 401 25.33 10.61 52.47
N GLY A 402 24.27 11.37 52.14
CA GLY A 402 24.27 12.69 51.47
C GLY A 402 24.35 12.71 49.92
N GLY A 403 23.56 13.47 49.13
CA GLY A 403 22.62 14.59 49.41
C GLY A 403 23.26 15.96 49.11
N VAL A 404 22.61 17.02 48.57
CA VAL A 404 21.22 17.39 48.16
C VAL A 404 21.39 18.49 47.07
N ALA A 405 20.54 18.86 46.09
CA ALA A 405 19.08 18.90 45.80
C ALA A 405 18.83 18.58 44.30
N ASP A 406 17.65 18.42 43.67
CA ASP A 406 16.22 18.83 43.88
C ASP A 406 15.77 20.20 43.31
N ASN A 407 14.84 20.19 42.34
CA ASN A 407 13.71 21.13 42.21
C ASN A 407 12.58 20.53 41.33
N GLY A 408 11.37 20.40 41.88
CA GLY A 408 10.15 19.94 41.15
C GLY A 408 9.18 21.06 40.81
N GLY A 409 8.08 20.75 40.12
CA GLY A 409 7.03 21.72 39.82
C GLY A 409 5.86 21.14 39.03
N ALA A 410 4.77 20.81 39.73
CA ALA A 410 3.47 20.47 39.13
C ALA A 410 2.36 20.95 40.06
N GLU A 411 1.41 21.72 39.53
CA GLU A 411 0.20 22.10 40.25
C GLU A 411 -1.03 21.93 39.33
N ALA A 412 -2.13 21.50 39.93
CA ALA A 412 -3.46 21.56 39.38
C ALA A 412 -4.36 22.22 40.42
N ASN A 413 -5.33 23.03 40.00
CA ASN A 413 -6.35 23.52 40.91
C ASN A 413 -7.68 23.77 40.18
N ALA A 414 -8.77 23.56 40.90
CA ALA A 414 -10.14 23.83 40.46
C ALA A 414 -10.91 24.46 41.61
N GLY A 415 -11.56 25.59 41.35
CA GLY A 415 -12.36 26.32 42.33
C GLY A 415 -13.40 27.17 41.61
N ALA A 416 -14.61 27.19 42.15
CA ALA A 416 -15.75 27.92 41.58
C ALA A 416 -16.18 29.06 42.52
N ASP A 417 -16.84 30.07 41.95
CA ASP A 417 -17.65 31.04 42.69
C ASP A 417 -18.84 31.49 41.82
N ALA A 418 -19.88 32.11 42.40
CA ALA A 418 -21.17 32.30 41.74
C ALA A 418 -21.96 33.57 42.15
N GLY A 419 -22.64 34.18 41.17
CA GLY A 419 -23.65 35.25 41.34
C GLY A 419 -23.13 36.69 41.20
N ALA A 420 -23.98 37.72 41.07
CA ALA A 420 -25.41 37.74 40.72
C ALA A 420 -25.92 39.16 40.33
N ASP A 421 -26.86 39.22 39.38
CA ASP A 421 -28.02 40.15 39.24
C ASP A 421 -27.87 41.67 38.95
N GLY A 422 -28.87 42.22 38.22
CA GLY A 422 -29.25 43.65 38.08
C GLY A 422 -28.43 44.56 37.13
N GLY A 423 -29.01 45.46 36.30
CA GLY A 423 -30.41 45.67 35.88
C GLY A 423 -30.74 47.13 35.42
N ALA A 424 -31.61 47.30 34.40
CA ALA A 424 -32.26 48.57 33.95
C ALA A 424 -31.37 49.72 33.39
N ASP A 425 -31.80 50.70 32.57
CA ASP A 425 -32.87 50.90 31.55
C ASP A 425 -32.50 52.22 30.78
N ALA A 426 -33.13 52.83 29.75
CA ALA A 426 -34.37 52.67 28.96
C ALA A 426 -34.23 53.42 27.59
N GLY A 427 -35.15 53.27 26.62
CA GLY A 427 -35.24 54.19 25.46
C GLY A 427 -36.03 53.73 24.22
N VAL A 428 -37.36 53.94 24.21
CA VAL A 428 -38.35 53.58 23.15
C VAL A 428 -39.37 54.75 23.08
N PRO A 429 -39.87 55.26 21.91
CA PRO A 429 -40.76 54.58 20.94
C PRO A 429 -40.49 54.92 19.45
N GLY A 430 -41.21 54.44 18.44
CA GLY A 430 -42.40 53.57 18.24
C GLY A 430 -42.69 53.56 16.71
N ASP A 431 -43.69 52.96 16.08
CA ASP A 431 -44.82 52.03 16.31
C ASP A 431 -45.48 51.87 14.89
N ASP A 432 -46.69 51.31 14.77
CA ASP A 432 -47.58 51.26 13.57
C ASP A 432 -47.23 50.30 12.40
N GLY A 433 -48.17 49.38 12.09
CA GLY A 433 -48.32 48.77 10.75
C GLY A 433 -48.56 47.24 10.68
N ALA A 434 -49.81 46.77 10.71
CA ALA A 434 -50.17 45.34 10.60
C ALA A 434 -51.42 45.07 9.73
N ASN A 435 -51.43 43.94 8.98
CA ASN A 435 -52.53 43.30 8.22
C ASN A 435 -53.28 44.17 7.16
N ASP A 436 -54.05 43.66 6.18
CA ASP A 436 -54.46 42.31 5.69
C ASP A 436 -54.63 42.41 4.14
N GLY A 437 -54.94 41.40 3.30
CA GLY A 437 -55.30 39.98 3.50
C GLY A 437 -56.60 39.59 2.78
N GLY A 438 -56.58 38.64 1.81
CA GLY A 438 -57.82 38.20 1.14
C GLY A 438 -57.71 37.33 -0.14
N ALA A 439 -58.11 36.05 0.01
CA ALA A 439 -58.73 35.08 -0.93
C ALA A 439 -58.76 35.27 -2.48
N GLY A 440 -58.58 34.14 -3.21
CA GLY A 440 -59.03 34.00 -4.62
C GLY A 440 -58.66 32.66 -5.30
N GLY A 441 -59.62 32.06 -6.03
CA GLY A 441 -59.49 30.86 -6.89
C GLY A 441 -60.89 30.28 -7.20
N PRO A 442 -61.06 29.20 -8.00
CA PRO A 442 -60.10 28.48 -8.86
C PRO A 442 -60.43 28.68 -10.37
N ASP A 443 -59.80 27.92 -11.27
CA ASP A 443 -60.33 27.65 -12.63
C ASP A 443 -59.84 26.28 -13.17
N GLU A 444 -60.61 25.64 -14.04
CA GLU A 444 -60.33 24.34 -14.68
C GLU A 444 -60.08 24.49 -16.20
N ALA A 445 -59.45 23.49 -16.85
CA ALA A 445 -60.03 22.77 -18.01
C ALA A 445 -59.04 21.87 -18.78
N GLY A 446 -59.42 20.59 -18.97
CA GLY A 446 -59.00 19.72 -20.08
C GLY A 446 -57.60 19.06 -19.99
N GLY A 447 -57.42 17.80 -20.39
CA GLY A 447 -58.39 16.79 -20.84
C GLY A 447 -57.80 15.84 -21.90
N GLY A 448 -57.99 14.53 -21.75
CA GLY A 448 -57.54 13.53 -22.75
C GLY A 448 -57.30 12.14 -22.17
N GLU A 449 -58.33 11.30 -22.15
CA GLU A 449 -58.24 9.88 -21.83
C GLU A 449 -57.88 9.05 -23.08
N ALA A 450 -57.11 7.96 -22.91
CA ALA A 450 -57.08 6.84 -23.84
C ALA A 450 -56.53 5.57 -23.15
N GLN A 451 -57.41 4.72 -22.65
CA GLN A 451 -57.11 3.29 -22.43
C GLN A 451 -57.30 2.51 -23.73
N GLY A 452 -56.61 1.38 -23.89
CA GLY A 452 -56.70 0.57 -25.10
C GLY A 452 -56.12 -0.84 -24.93
N ASP A 453 -56.90 -1.73 -24.31
CA ASP A 453 -56.60 -3.17 -24.32
C ASP A 453 -56.76 -3.78 -25.71
N ALA A 454 -55.82 -4.64 -26.11
CA ALA A 454 -56.03 -5.67 -27.13
C ALA A 454 -55.02 -6.81 -26.93
N ALA A 455 -55.49 -8.06 -26.98
CA ALA A 455 -54.66 -9.27 -26.88
C ALA A 455 -54.19 -9.76 -28.26
N GLY A 456 -53.19 -10.66 -28.27
CA GLY A 456 -52.76 -11.38 -29.46
C GLY A 456 -51.81 -12.53 -29.13
N ASP A 457 -52.27 -13.78 -29.34
CA ASP A 457 -51.50 -15.00 -29.10
C ASP A 457 -50.36 -15.21 -30.12
N GLY A 458 -49.34 -15.99 -29.75
CA GLY A 458 -48.19 -16.31 -30.61
C GLY A 458 -47.34 -17.47 -30.09
N ASP A 459 -47.84 -18.70 -30.24
CA ASP A 459 -47.12 -19.95 -29.94
C ASP A 459 -46.04 -20.28 -31.00
N GLY A 460 -45.01 -21.04 -30.59
CA GLY A 460 -44.21 -21.86 -31.50
C GLY A 460 -42.69 -21.84 -31.33
N GLY A 461 -42.10 -23.02 -31.09
CA GLY A 461 -40.73 -23.32 -31.57
C GLY A 461 -39.79 -24.04 -30.59
N LEU A 462 -39.54 -25.33 -30.82
CA LEU A 462 -38.41 -26.08 -30.25
C LEU A 462 -37.32 -26.30 -31.33
N HIS A 463 -36.11 -26.64 -30.87
CA HIS A 463 -34.89 -26.95 -31.64
C HIS A 463 -34.19 -25.69 -32.22
N ASN A 464 -32.87 -25.68 -32.38
CA ASN A 464 -31.92 -26.80 -32.37
C ASN A 464 -30.61 -26.46 -31.65
#